data_AF-A0AAN6GNS9-F1
#
_entry.id   AF-A0AAN6GNS9-F1
#
_cell.length_a   1.000
_cell.length_b   1.000
_cell.length_c   1.000
_cell.angle_alpha   90.00
_cell.angle_beta   90.00
_cell.angle_gamma   90.00
#
_symmetry.space_group_name_H-M   'P 1'
#
loop_
_entity.id
_entity.type
_entity.pdbx_description
1 polymer ?
#
loop_
_entity_poly.entity_id
_entity_poly.type
_entity_poly.pdbx_seq_one_letter_code
_entity_poly.pdbx_strand_id
1 'polypeptide(L)'
;MRAISWTFPHLPAAQRSVTVALFPSLEPAQTTASDLRNKLISIATASPDTYPNLDEERENYNFAFLDARLITSERHLRTGVHQALLAVARGQANEGVEGGMKTKTANSEILFALHPSGNIGESIRKFGISATTTAMLVLRVGPVAPSAESILSKMQAILPNQKVADLCVDGVSTLDAQLGALTSWKEVESVYKLGKDLETLFGGSVKGRKSVSTEDTEKCAEEQLARQRWLEQIVTSMCAMKPVAA
;
A
#
# COMPACT_ATOMS: atom_id res chain seq x y z
N MET A 1 -15.75 -12.66 2.38
CA MET A 1 -14.41 -13.16 1.98
C MET A 1 -13.36 -12.21 2.56
N ARG A 2 -12.32 -12.74 3.22
CA ARG A 2 -11.33 -11.96 3.98
C ARG A 2 -10.18 -11.37 3.15
N ALA A 3 -10.08 -11.77 1.89
CA ALA A 3 -9.11 -11.24 0.94
C ALA A 3 -9.82 -10.90 -0.38
N ILE A 4 -9.29 -9.91 -1.09
CA ILE A 4 -9.70 -9.59 -2.45
C ILE A 4 -8.59 -9.99 -3.41
N SER A 5 -8.94 -10.34 -4.64
CA SER A 5 -7.96 -10.65 -5.69
C SER A 5 -8.26 -9.86 -6.94
N TRP A 6 -7.23 -9.20 -7.47
CA TRP A 6 -7.28 -8.46 -8.72
C TRP A 6 -6.55 -9.23 -9.80
N THR A 7 -7.14 -9.27 -10.99
CA THR A 7 -6.50 -9.86 -12.17
C THR A 7 -6.19 -8.77 -13.19
N PHE A 8 -5.00 -8.84 -13.79
CA PHE A 8 -4.50 -7.92 -14.81
C PHE A 8 -4.21 -8.72 -16.09
N PRO A 9 -5.21 -8.91 -16.98
CA PRO A 9 -5.11 -9.87 -18.10
C PRO A 9 -3.98 -9.60 -19.09
N HIS A 10 -3.58 -8.34 -19.23
CA HIS A 10 -2.53 -7.89 -20.15
C HIS A 10 -1.10 -8.18 -19.63
N LEU A 11 -0.95 -8.64 -18.38
CA LEU A 11 0.34 -8.95 -17.79
C LEU A 11 0.76 -10.41 -18.04
N PRO A 12 2.09 -10.69 -17.99
CA PRO A 12 2.61 -12.05 -18.04
C PRO A 12 1.99 -12.97 -16.99
N ALA A 13 1.89 -14.26 -17.31
CA ALA A 13 1.20 -15.23 -16.46
C ALA A 13 1.76 -15.30 -15.03
N ALA A 14 3.06 -15.07 -14.83
CA ALA A 14 3.71 -15.12 -13.53
C ALA A 14 3.28 -14.00 -12.55
N GLN A 15 2.70 -12.91 -13.04
CA GLN A 15 2.38 -11.69 -12.26
C GLN A 15 0.96 -11.19 -12.56
N ARG A 16 0.11 -12.06 -13.07
CA ARG A 16 -1.22 -11.72 -13.58
C ARG A 16 -2.23 -11.43 -12.48
N SER A 17 -1.98 -11.88 -11.26
CA SER A 17 -2.91 -11.76 -10.14
C SER A 17 -2.23 -11.13 -8.92
N VAL A 18 -3.00 -10.35 -8.19
CA VAL A 18 -2.61 -9.78 -6.89
C VAL A 18 -3.69 -10.07 -5.87
N THR A 19 -3.35 -10.77 -4.81
CA THR A 19 -4.23 -11.00 -3.66
C THR A 19 -3.86 -10.04 -2.54
N VAL A 20 -4.87 -9.40 -1.94
CA VAL A 20 -4.72 -8.37 -0.91
C VAL A 20 -5.47 -8.80 0.34
N ALA A 21 -4.80 -8.68 1.49
CA ALA A 21 -5.39 -8.82 2.81
C ALA A 21 -5.09 -7.57 3.65
N LEU A 22 -6.03 -7.19 4.51
CA LEU A 22 -5.91 -6.06 5.43
C LEU A 22 -5.88 -6.57 6.88
N PHE A 23 -4.87 -6.13 7.62
CA PHE A 23 -4.75 -6.29 9.05
C PHE A 23 -5.04 -4.91 9.68
N PRO A 24 -6.28 -4.62 10.10
CA PRO A 24 -6.71 -3.28 10.48
C PRO A 24 -6.15 -2.82 11.83
N SER A 25 -5.69 -3.76 12.66
CA SER A 25 -5.05 -3.47 13.94
C SER A 25 -4.02 -4.56 14.24
N LEU A 26 -2.80 -4.15 14.53
CA LEU A 26 -1.71 -5.03 14.96
C LEU A 26 -1.62 -5.02 16.50
N GLU A 27 -1.51 -6.19 17.12
CA GLU A 27 -1.45 -6.35 18.58
C GLU A 27 -0.35 -7.35 18.98
N PRO A 28 0.70 -6.93 19.73
CA PRO A 28 1.05 -5.55 20.08
C PRO A 28 1.58 -4.78 18.86
N ALA A 29 0.98 -3.63 18.54
CA ALA A 29 1.22 -2.90 17.28
C ALA A 29 2.71 -2.68 16.94
N GLN A 30 3.49 -2.22 17.92
CA GLN A 30 4.89 -1.83 17.70
C GLN A 30 5.82 -3.04 17.60
N THR A 31 5.61 -4.07 18.42
CA THR A 31 6.45 -5.26 18.49
C THR A 31 6.29 -6.11 17.24
N THR A 32 5.05 -6.42 16.84
CA THR A 32 4.80 -7.27 15.65
C THR A 32 5.36 -6.66 14.37
N ALA A 33 5.14 -5.36 14.14
CA ALA A 33 5.62 -4.69 12.92
C ALA A 33 7.15 -4.54 12.90
N SER A 34 7.77 -4.22 14.04
CA SER A 34 9.22 -4.09 14.13
C SER A 34 9.95 -5.43 14.00
N ASP A 35 9.44 -6.49 14.63
CA ASP A 35 9.97 -7.85 14.53
C ASP A 35 9.88 -8.37 13.10
N LEU A 36 8.72 -8.19 12.46
CA LEU A 36 8.54 -8.55 11.05
C LEU A 36 9.52 -7.79 10.16
N ARG A 37 9.66 -6.47 10.35
CA ARG A 37 10.61 -5.65 9.60
C ARG A 37 12.04 -6.15 9.77
N ASN A 38 12.46 -6.45 11.00
CA ASN A 38 13.80 -6.95 11.30
C ASN A 38 14.04 -8.32 10.64
N LYS A 39 13.03 -9.21 10.66
CA LYS A 39 13.08 -10.50 9.97
C LYS A 39 13.17 -10.36 8.45
N LEU A 40 12.42 -9.42 7.85
CA LEU A 40 12.52 -9.14 6.41
C LEU A 40 13.92 -8.63 6.03
N ILE A 41 14.51 -7.77 6.86
CA ILE A 41 15.88 -7.29 6.64
C ILE A 41 16.86 -8.45 6.76
N SER A 42 16.76 -9.30 7.78
CA SER A 42 17.68 -10.43 7.95
C SER A 42 17.62 -11.40 6.77
N ILE A 43 16.43 -11.71 6.25
CA ILE A 43 16.26 -12.57 5.06
C ILE A 43 16.84 -11.89 3.80
N ALA A 44 16.66 -10.58 3.66
CA ALA A 44 17.17 -9.83 2.52
C ALA A 44 18.70 -9.69 2.51
N THR A 45 19.33 -9.63 3.69
CA THR A 45 20.80 -9.49 3.82
C THR A 45 21.54 -10.81 4.01
N ALA A 46 20.82 -11.91 4.30
CA ALA A 46 21.43 -13.22 4.50
C ALA A 46 22.09 -13.75 3.22
N SER A 47 23.23 -14.42 3.39
CA SER A 47 23.85 -15.26 2.37
C SER A 47 23.43 -16.73 2.54
N PRO A 48 23.40 -17.53 1.46
CA PRO A 48 23.11 -18.97 1.55
C PRO A 48 24.03 -19.72 2.52
N ASP A 49 25.28 -19.24 2.68
CA ASP A 49 26.28 -19.88 3.55
C ASP A 49 25.95 -19.78 5.04
N THR A 50 25.19 -18.74 5.43
CA THR A 50 24.87 -18.46 6.84
C THR A 50 23.45 -18.91 7.20
N TYR A 51 22.60 -19.18 6.21
CA TYR A 51 21.18 -19.42 6.40
C TYR A 51 20.71 -20.64 5.61
N PRO A 52 20.72 -21.85 6.21
CA PRO A 52 20.18 -23.03 5.56
C PRO A 52 18.68 -22.82 5.27
N ASN A 53 18.23 -23.20 4.08
CA ASN A 53 16.85 -23.00 3.58
C ASN A 53 16.46 -21.53 3.30
N LEU A 54 17.43 -20.66 2.97
CA LEU A 54 17.18 -19.26 2.64
C LEU A 54 16.14 -19.07 1.53
N ASP A 55 16.13 -19.92 0.51
CA ASP A 55 15.19 -19.81 -0.60
C ASP A 55 13.74 -20.12 -0.17
N GLU A 56 13.56 -21.08 0.74
CA GLU A 56 12.25 -21.39 1.32
C GLU A 56 11.76 -20.22 2.19
N GLU A 57 12.62 -19.64 3.02
CA GLU A 57 12.26 -18.44 3.80
C GLU A 57 11.94 -17.26 2.88
N ARG A 58 12.71 -17.05 1.80
CA ARG A 58 12.43 -15.98 0.83
C ARG A 58 11.06 -16.15 0.18
N GLU A 59 10.66 -17.37 -0.14
CA GLU A 59 9.32 -17.64 -0.67
C GLU A 59 8.23 -17.51 0.40
N ASN A 60 8.49 -17.94 1.63
CA ASN A 60 7.58 -17.78 2.76
C ASN A 60 7.31 -16.32 3.10
N TYR A 61 8.25 -15.41 2.82
CA TYR A 61 8.12 -13.97 3.02
C TYR A 61 7.96 -13.17 1.72
N ASN A 62 7.58 -13.84 0.62
CA ASN A 62 7.39 -13.22 -0.70
C ASN A 62 6.07 -12.44 -0.80
N PHE A 63 5.94 -11.41 0.04
CA PHE A 63 4.79 -10.52 0.10
C PHE A 63 5.26 -9.06 0.15
N ALA A 64 4.41 -8.15 -0.34
CA ALA A 64 4.59 -6.72 -0.09
C ALA A 64 3.82 -6.35 1.18
N PHE A 65 4.52 -5.75 2.15
CA PHE A 65 3.96 -5.28 3.40
C PHE A 65 3.91 -3.74 3.39
N LEU A 66 2.70 -3.19 3.38
CA LEU A 66 2.46 -1.75 3.29
C LEU A 66 1.81 -1.21 4.56
N ASP A 67 2.19 0.00 4.95
CA ASP A 67 1.47 0.75 5.98
C ASP A 67 0.13 1.26 5.41
N ALA A 68 -0.98 0.80 5.99
CA ALA A 68 -2.32 1.11 5.49
C ALA A 68 -2.69 2.59 5.65
N ARG A 69 -2.02 3.32 6.56
CA ARG A 69 -2.31 4.74 6.86
C ARG A 69 -2.04 5.66 5.68
N LEU A 70 -1.16 5.28 4.76
CA LEU A 70 -0.83 6.08 3.57
C LEU A 70 -1.65 5.70 2.35
N ILE A 71 -2.51 4.69 2.44
CA ILE A 71 -3.37 4.27 1.34
C ILE A 71 -4.74 4.95 1.50
N THR A 72 -5.11 5.78 0.54
CA THR A 72 -6.35 6.56 0.55
C THR A 72 -7.58 5.79 0.04
N SER A 73 -7.40 4.90 -0.95
CA SER A 73 -8.49 4.11 -1.54
C SER A 73 -7.97 2.87 -2.26
N GLU A 74 -8.86 1.95 -2.58
CA GLU A 74 -8.63 0.81 -3.46
C GLU A 74 -8.10 1.28 -4.82
N ARG A 75 -8.65 2.38 -5.36
CA ARG A 75 -8.20 2.94 -6.63
C ARG A 75 -6.73 3.38 -6.56
N HIS A 76 -6.34 4.09 -5.51
CA HIS A 76 -4.95 4.50 -5.29
C HIS A 76 -4.03 3.27 -5.20
N LEU A 77 -4.38 2.27 -4.38
CA LEU A 77 -3.59 1.06 -4.23
C LEU A 77 -3.47 0.27 -5.54
N ARG A 78 -4.59 0.02 -6.21
CA ARG A 78 -4.64 -0.73 -7.46
C ARG A 78 -3.88 -0.03 -8.58
N THR A 79 -3.90 1.29 -8.62
CA THR A 79 -3.12 2.10 -9.56
C THR A 79 -1.63 1.92 -9.31
N GLY A 80 -1.16 2.06 -8.07
CA GLY A 80 0.26 1.86 -7.74
C GLY A 80 0.75 0.44 -7.99
N VAL A 81 -0.07 -0.55 -7.64
CA VAL A 81 0.20 -1.96 -7.98
C VAL A 81 0.31 -2.14 -9.49
N HIS A 82 -0.64 -1.60 -10.26
CA HIS A 82 -0.61 -1.72 -11.71
C HIS A 82 0.66 -1.10 -12.33
N GLN A 83 1.04 0.10 -11.90
CA GLN A 83 2.27 0.77 -12.36
C GLN A 83 3.52 -0.05 -12.01
N ALA A 84 3.59 -0.58 -10.79
CA ALA A 84 4.69 -1.46 -10.38
C ALA A 84 4.77 -2.71 -11.26
N LEU A 85 3.65 -3.37 -11.52
CA LEU A 85 3.64 -4.59 -12.33
C LEU A 85 3.97 -4.32 -13.81
N LEU A 86 3.61 -3.15 -14.35
CA LEU A 86 4.08 -2.74 -15.68
C LEU A 86 5.61 -2.60 -15.71
N ALA A 87 6.21 -2.01 -14.67
CA ALA A 87 7.66 -1.93 -14.55
C ALA A 87 8.29 -3.32 -14.45
N VAL A 88 7.69 -4.24 -13.68
CA VAL A 88 8.15 -5.62 -13.52
C VAL A 88 8.05 -6.41 -14.84
N ALA A 89 6.97 -6.23 -15.60
CA ALA A 89 6.79 -6.89 -16.90
C ALA A 89 7.84 -6.45 -17.93
N ARG A 90 8.44 -5.27 -17.78
CA ARG A 90 9.52 -4.75 -18.63
C ARG A 90 10.91 -5.27 -18.22
N GLY A 91 11.03 -5.96 -17.09
CA GLY A 91 12.32 -6.47 -16.58
C GLY A 91 13.11 -5.42 -15.79
N GLN A 92 14.41 -5.66 -15.56
CA GLN A 92 15.28 -4.69 -14.88
C GLN A 92 15.64 -3.54 -15.82
N ALA A 93 15.67 -2.32 -15.27
CA ALA A 93 16.19 -1.18 -15.99
C ALA A 93 17.69 -1.41 -16.28
N ASN A 94 18.04 -1.52 -17.57
CA ASN A 94 19.40 -1.76 -18.05
C ASN A 94 19.83 -0.61 -18.98
N GLU A 95 21.13 -0.37 -19.08
CA GLU A 95 21.67 0.61 -20.04
C GLU A 95 21.26 0.22 -21.47
N GLY A 96 20.47 1.08 -22.12
CA GLY A 96 20.01 0.89 -23.51
C GLY A 96 18.58 0.36 -23.68
N VAL A 97 17.89 -0.03 -22.60
CA VAL A 97 16.45 -0.30 -22.61
C VAL A 97 15.77 0.73 -21.71
N GLU A 98 15.05 1.63 -22.35
CA GLU A 98 14.20 2.62 -21.70
C GLU A 98 13.05 1.89 -20.97
N GLY A 99 12.94 2.07 -19.64
CA GLY A 99 11.96 1.38 -18.80
C GLY A 99 12.47 0.20 -17.95
N GLY A 100 11.64 -0.21 -16.98
CA GLY A 100 11.90 -1.37 -16.12
C GLY A 100 11.81 -1.11 -14.62
N MET A 101 11.99 -2.17 -13.83
CA MET A 101 12.07 -2.13 -12.38
C MET A 101 13.27 -1.31 -11.92
N LYS A 102 13.04 -0.38 -11.00
CA LYS A 102 14.12 0.33 -10.32
C LYS A 102 14.56 -0.40 -9.05
N THR A 103 13.71 -1.24 -8.51
CA THR A 103 13.97 -2.02 -7.29
C THR A 103 14.32 -3.47 -7.61
N LYS A 104 14.73 -4.24 -6.59
CA LYS A 104 15.17 -5.63 -6.76
C LYS A 104 14.01 -6.62 -6.90
N THR A 105 12.83 -6.32 -6.37
CA THR A 105 11.69 -7.24 -6.33
C THR A 105 10.39 -6.55 -6.69
N ALA A 106 9.40 -7.30 -7.19
CA ALA A 106 8.08 -6.75 -7.49
C ALA A 106 7.41 -6.13 -6.25
N ASN A 107 7.68 -6.69 -5.07
CA ASN A 107 7.14 -6.20 -3.80
C ASN A 107 7.70 -4.81 -3.45
N SER A 108 9.00 -4.58 -3.63
CA SER A 108 9.60 -3.26 -3.44
C SER A 108 9.21 -2.28 -4.54
N GLU A 109 8.90 -2.76 -5.74
CA GLU A 109 8.44 -1.92 -6.85
C GLU A 109 7.04 -1.36 -6.56
N ILE A 110 6.16 -2.11 -5.88
CA ILE A 110 4.84 -1.62 -5.43
C ILE A 110 5.01 -0.43 -4.47
N LEU A 111 5.89 -0.57 -3.47
CA LEU A 111 6.21 0.52 -2.52
C LEU A 111 6.78 1.73 -3.25
N PHE A 112 7.65 1.49 -4.21
CA PHE A 112 8.23 2.53 -5.04
C PHE A 112 7.17 3.24 -5.90
N ALA A 113 6.29 2.51 -6.57
CA ALA A 113 5.27 3.08 -7.45
C ALA A 113 4.26 3.96 -6.71
N LEU A 114 3.93 3.62 -5.47
CA LEU A 114 3.04 4.42 -4.62
C LEU A 114 3.68 5.73 -4.15
N HIS A 115 5.00 5.80 -4.01
CA HIS A 115 5.64 7.02 -3.53
C HIS A 115 5.76 8.07 -4.65
N PRO A 116 5.46 9.35 -4.40
CA PRO A 116 5.57 10.39 -5.44
C PRO A 116 7.02 10.74 -5.81
N SER A 117 7.98 10.50 -4.92
CA SER A 117 9.41 10.75 -5.20
C SER A 117 10.09 9.57 -5.93
N GLY A 118 11.20 9.87 -6.60
CA GLY A 118 12.06 8.87 -7.23
C GLY A 118 13.03 8.17 -6.27
N ASN A 119 12.95 8.41 -4.96
CA ASN A 119 13.87 7.83 -3.98
C ASN A 119 13.36 6.48 -3.46
N ILE A 120 14.04 5.39 -3.84
CA ILE A 120 13.70 4.03 -3.42
C ILE A 120 13.71 3.87 -1.89
N GLY A 121 14.75 4.39 -1.23
CA GLY A 121 14.90 4.28 0.22
C GLY A 121 13.82 5.03 0.99
N GLU A 122 13.43 6.21 0.50
CA GLU A 122 12.30 6.97 1.06
C GLU A 122 10.97 6.24 0.84
N SER A 123 10.76 5.68 -0.35
CA SER A 123 9.54 4.93 -0.69
C SER A 123 9.33 3.75 0.26
N ILE A 124 10.37 2.94 0.47
CA ILE A 124 10.32 1.79 1.40
C ILE A 124 10.13 2.27 2.84
N ARG A 125 10.75 3.38 3.26
CA ARG A 125 10.61 3.91 4.62
C ARG A 125 9.22 4.49 4.90
N LYS A 126 8.55 5.06 3.90
CA LYS A 126 7.25 5.71 4.05
C LYS A 126 6.10 4.72 3.88
N PHE A 127 6.06 4.02 2.74
CA PHE A 127 4.97 3.10 2.42
C PHE A 127 5.16 1.70 2.99
N GLY A 128 6.40 1.31 3.32
CA GLY A 128 6.66 0.03 3.97
C GLY A 128 6.38 0.09 5.47
N ILE A 129 6.41 -1.09 6.10
CA ILE A 129 6.18 -1.19 7.54
C ILE A 129 7.31 -0.55 8.37
N SER A 130 6.91 0.02 9.50
CA SER A 130 7.79 0.63 10.49
C SER A 130 7.38 0.20 11.90
N ALA A 131 8.18 0.55 12.91
CA ALA A 131 7.81 0.32 14.31
C ALA A 131 6.53 1.09 14.73
N THR A 132 6.08 2.05 13.94
CA THR A 132 4.86 2.84 14.21
C THR A 132 3.63 2.33 13.46
N THR A 133 3.77 1.30 12.64
CA THR A 133 2.68 0.77 11.82
C THR A 133 1.64 0.09 12.71
N THR A 134 0.41 0.60 12.70
CA THR A 134 -0.72 0.07 13.47
C THR A 134 -1.65 -0.78 12.63
N ALA A 135 -1.73 -0.49 11.33
CA ALA A 135 -2.55 -1.20 10.36
C ALA A 135 -1.72 -1.45 9.10
N MET A 136 -1.87 -2.63 8.52
CA MET A 136 -1.01 -3.08 7.43
C MET A 136 -1.80 -3.79 6.33
N LEU A 137 -1.42 -3.52 5.08
CA LEU A 137 -1.85 -4.27 3.91
C LEU A 137 -0.77 -5.26 3.51
N VAL A 138 -1.17 -6.50 3.24
CA VAL A 138 -0.28 -7.56 2.76
C VAL A 138 -0.73 -7.99 1.37
N LEU A 139 0.18 -7.91 0.41
CA LEU A 139 -0.10 -8.21 -0.99
C LEU A 139 0.77 -9.37 -1.47
N ARG A 140 0.18 -10.29 -2.23
CA ARG A 140 0.90 -11.33 -2.98
C ARG A 140 0.71 -11.10 -4.46
N VAL A 141 1.78 -10.80 -5.16
CA VAL A 141 1.83 -10.84 -6.64
C VAL A 141 2.12 -12.27 -7.07
N GLY A 142 1.43 -12.78 -8.09
CA GLY A 142 1.71 -14.12 -8.60
C GLY A 142 0.86 -14.49 -9.82
N PRO A 143 0.89 -15.78 -10.21
CA PRO A 143 -0.04 -16.30 -11.20
C PRO A 143 -1.47 -16.24 -10.68
N VAL A 144 -2.44 -16.42 -11.59
CA VAL A 144 -3.85 -16.52 -11.23
C VAL A 144 -4.01 -17.67 -10.25
N ALA A 145 -4.26 -17.31 -8.98
CA ALA A 145 -4.34 -18.27 -7.91
C ALA A 145 -5.66 -19.04 -8.00
N PRO A 146 -5.66 -20.37 -7.79
CA PRO A 146 -6.90 -21.14 -7.79
C PRO A 146 -7.79 -20.80 -6.60
N SER A 147 -7.21 -20.33 -5.48
CA SER A 147 -7.96 -19.86 -4.32
C SER A 147 -7.20 -18.77 -3.55
N ALA A 148 -7.85 -17.62 -3.39
CA ALA A 148 -7.35 -16.51 -2.56
C ALA A 148 -7.23 -16.89 -1.07
N GLU A 149 -8.01 -17.88 -0.61
CA GLU A 149 -7.99 -18.34 0.78
C GLU A 149 -6.66 -19.03 1.13
N SER A 150 -6.10 -19.79 0.19
CA SER A 150 -4.81 -20.45 0.39
C SER A 150 -3.66 -19.45 0.59
N ILE A 151 -3.70 -18.34 -0.14
CA ILE A 151 -2.75 -17.23 0.00
C ILE A 151 -2.98 -16.50 1.32
N LEU A 152 -4.24 -16.27 1.67
CA LEU A 152 -4.60 -15.66 2.94
C LEU A 152 -4.09 -16.49 4.13
N SER A 153 -4.23 -17.82 4.10
CA SER A 153 -3.70 -18.69 5.16
C SER A 153 -2.18 -18.54 5.32
N LYS A 154 -1.44 -18.36 4.22
CA LYS A 154 0.02 -18.06 4.28
C LYS A 154 0.29 -16.69 4.91
N MET A 155 -0.49 -15.67 4.54
CA MET A 155 -0.37 -14.33 5.15
C MET A 155 -0.65 -14.36 6.66
N GLN A 156 -1.65 -15.14 7.09
CA GLN A 156 -1.99 -15.31 8.51
C GLN A 156 -0.93 -16.13 9.27
N ALA A 157 -0.26 -17.07 8.62
CA ALA A 157 0.83 -17.83 9.23
C ALA A 157 2.04 -16.93 9.59
N ILE A 158 2.29 -15.89 8.80
CA ILE A 158 3.34 -14.88 9.09
C ILE A 158 2.93 -13.99 10.27
N LEU A 159 1.63 -13.73 10.42
CA LEU A 159 1.05 -12.82 11.40
C LEU A 159 0.08 -13.57 12.33
N PRO A 160 0.59 -14.50 13.16
CA PRO A 160 -0.25 -15.28 14.03
C PRO A 160 -1.00 -14.37 15.00
N ASN A 161 -2.26 -14.73 15.28
CA ASN A 161 -3.14 -14.03 16.22
C ASN A 161 -3.55 -12.61 15.82
N GLN A 162 -3.24 -12.16 14.60
CA GLN A 162 -3.69 -10.87 14.10
C GLN A 162 -5.06 -10.98 13.44
N LYS A 163 -5.92 -9.99 13.67
CA LYS A 163 -7.25 -9.92 13.04
C LYS A 163 -7.10 -9.54 11.57
N VAL A 164 -7.87 -10.20 10.70
CA VAL A 164 -7.96 -9.86 9.27
C VAL A 164 -9.34 -9.27 9.02
N ALA A 165 -9.39 -8.14 8.31
CA ALA A 165 -10.65 -7.51 7.93
C ALA A 165 -11.37 -8.31 6.84
N ASP A 166 -12.70 -8.33 6.88
CA ASP A 166 -13.51 -8.84 5.78
C ASP A 166 -13.53 -7.80 4.65
N LEU A 167 -12.78 -8.08 3.58
CA LEU A 167 -12.60 -7.17 2.45
C LEU A 167 -13.63 -7.35 1.31
N CYS A 168 -14.48 -8.36 1.40
CA CYS A 168 -15.54 -8.58 0.42
C CYS A 168 -16.80 -9.13 1.10
N VAL A 169 -17.89 -8.37 0.95
CA VAL A 169 -19.23 -8.67 1.46
C VAL A 169 -20.17 -8.66 0.25
N ASP A 170 -20.91 -9.75 0.03
CA ASP A 170 -21.84 -9.90 -1.10
C ASP A 170 -21.24 -9.61 -2.48
N GLY A 171 -19.94 -9.92 -2.67
CA GLY A 171 -19.23 -9.70 -3.93
C GLY A 171 -18.73 -8.26 -4.14
N VAL A 172 -18.99 -7.35 -3.19
CA VAL A 172 -18.53 -5.96 -3.23
C VAL A 172 -17.31 -5.79 -2.34
N SER A 173 -16.27 -5.13 -2.86
CA SER A 173 -15.09 -4.77 -2.07
C SER A 173 -15.45 -3.77 -0.99
N THR A 174 -15.08 -4.06 0.25
CA THR A 174 -15.26 -3.16 1.41
C THR A 174 -13.97 -2.42 1.77
N LEU A 175 -12.92 -2.54 0.94
CA LEU A 175 -11.61 -1.98 1.21
C LEU A 175 -11.65 -0.47 1.43
N ASP A 176 -12.38 0.29 0.62
CA ASP A 176 -12.53 1.75 0.78
C ASP A 176 -13.16 2.13 2.12
N ALA A 177 -14.16 1.37 2.57
CA ALA A 177 -14.81 1.60 3.86
C ALA A 177 -13.84 1.36 5.04
N GLN A 178 -12.99 0.34 4.93
CA GLN A 178 -11.95 0.07 5.93
C GLN A 178 -10.85 1.14 5.91
N LEU A 179 -10.39 1.54 4.71
CA LEU A 179 -9.37 2.57 4.55
C LEU A 179 -9.83 3.93 5.06
N GLY A 180 -11.09 4.31 4.85
CA GLY A 180 -11.64 5.56 5.35
C GLY A 180 -11.48 5.77 6.86
N ALA A 181 -11.41 4.68 7.64
CA ALA A 181 -11.15 4.74 9.09
C ALA A 181 -9.66 4.70 9.45
N LEU A 182 -8.79 4.25 8.54
CA LEU A 182 -7.36 3.98 8.80
C LEU A 182 -6.43 5.05 8.20
N THR A 183 -6.83 5.71 7.11
CA THR A 183 -5.99 6.65 6.37
C THR A 183 -5.67 7.89 7.22
N SER A 184 -4.38 8.20 7.35
CA SER A 184 -3.89 9.41 8.00
C SER A 184 -3.70 10.52 6.96
N TRP A 185 -4.73 11.32 6.73
CA TRP A 185 -4.70 12.41 5.73
C TRP A 185 -3.55 13.40 5.96
N LYS A 186 -3.19 13.69 7.22
CA LYS A 186 -2.04 14.54 7.55
C LYS A 186 -0.71 13.95 7.05
N GLU A 187 -0.53 12.64 7.16
CA GLU A 187 0.67 11.96 6.66
C GLU A 187 0.66 11.89 5.13
N VAL A 188 -0.49 11.62 4.51
CA VAL A 188 -0.67 11.64 3.05
C VAL A 188 -0.30 13.01 2.48
N GLU A 189 -0.84 14.10 3.04
CA GLU A 189 -0.54 15.47 2.63
C GLU A 189 0.96 15.79 2.71
N SER A 190 1.63 15.29 3.76
CA SER A 190 3.07 15.46 3.96
C SER A 190 3.88 14.70 2.92
N VAL A 191 3.56 13.42 2.68
CA VAL A 191 4.26 12.55 1.72
C VAL A 191 4.09 13.06 0.28
N TYR A 192 2.89 13.50 -0.07
CA TYR A 192 2.57 14.03 -1.40
C TYR A 192 2.82 15.52 -1.57
N LYS A 193 3.30 16.21 -0.52
CA LYS A 193 3.63 17.65 -0.51
C LYS A 193 2.47 18.55 -0.92
N LEU A 194 1.24 18.17 -0.57
CA LEU A 194 -0.01 18.84 -0.98
C LEU A 194 -0.45 19.98 -0.06
N GLY A 195 0.27 20.21 1.05
CA GLY A 195 -0.16 21.14 2.10
C GLY A 195 -0.40 22.58 1.62
N LYS A 196 0.47 23.11 0.75
CA LYS A 196 0.33 24.47 0.22
C LYS A 196 -0.86 24.59 -0.72
N ASP A 197 -1.05 23.62 -1.61
CA ASP A 197 -2.13 23.62 -2.59
C ASP A 197 -3.50 23.53 -1.90
N LEU A 198 -3.58 22.74 -0.83
CA LEU A 198 -4.75 22.63 0.04
C LEU A 198 -5.12 23.96 0.71
N GLU A 199 -4.14 24.67 1.27
CA GLU A 199 -4.38 25.98 1.89
C GLU A 199 -4.92 27.00 0.87
N THR A 200 -4.45 26.93 -0.38
CA THR A 200 -4.92 27.83 -1.44
C THR A 200 -6.32 27.50 -1.96
N LEU A 201 -6.68 26.21 -2.06
CA LEU A 201 -7.95 25.78 -2.67
C LEU A 201 -9.11 25.70 -1.67
N PHE A 202 -8.82 25.32 -0.42
CA PHE A 202 -9.84 25.10 0.61
C PHE A 202 -9.73 26.11 1.77
N GLY A 203 -8.76 27.02 1.74
CA GLY A 203 -8.49 27.98 2.80
C GLY A 203 -7.70 27.38 3.97
N GLY A 204 -6.89 28.22 4.64
CA GLY A 204 -6.18 27.79 5.84
C GLY A 204 -7.13 27.42 6.98
N SER A 205 -6.77 26.41 7.79
CA SER A 205 -7.53 25.99 8.97
C SER A 205 -8.08 27.19 9.74
N VAL A 206 -9.41 27.32 9.78
CA VAL A 206 -10.12 28.37 10.53
C VAL A 206 -9.85 28.17 12.03
N LYS A 207 -8.73 28.70 12.52
CA LYS A 207 -8.51 28.87 13.96
C LYS A 207 -9.43 29.99 14.44
N GLY A 208 -10.59 29.63 15.01
CA GLY A 208 -11.34 30.53 15.88
C GLY A 208 -12.81 30.80 15.55
N ARG A 209 -13.60 29.82 15.06
CA ARG A 209 -15.07 29.96 15.11
C ARG A 209 -15.64 29.32 16.37
N LYS A 210 -16.17 30.16 17.26
CA LYS A 210 -16.94 29.82 18.47
C LYS A 210 -18.40 29.52 18.08
N SER A 211 -19.00 28.55 18.77
CA SER A 211 -20.37 28.01 18.65
C SER A 211 -20.78 27.58 17.24
N VAL A 212 -20.57 26.30 16.95
CA VAL A 212 -20.96 25.62 15.71
C VAL A 212 -22.41 25.14 15.87
N SER A 213 -23.32 25.60 15.02
CA SER A 213 -24.70 25.09 14.93
C SER A 213 -24.72 23.70 14.27
N THR A 214 -25.82 22.95 14.39
CA THR A 214 -25.97 21.64 13.71
C THR A 214 -25.84 21.74 12.18
N GLU A 215 -26.31 22.84 11.58
CA GLU A 215 -26.15 23.13 10.16
C GLU A 215 -24.67 23.41 9.80
N ASP A 216 -23.91 24.07 10.69
CA ASP A 216 -22.48 24.30 10.49
C ASP A 216 -21.66 23.00 10.58
N THR A 217 -22.09 22.02 11.40
CA THR A 217 -21.42 20.71 11.46
C THR A 217 -21.60 19.89 10.19
N GLU A 218 -22.81 19.86 9.62
CA GLU A 218 -23.08 19.11 8.39
C GLU A 218 -22.31 19.72 7.22
N LYS A 219 -22.31 21.04 7.11
CA LYS A 219 -21.55 21.77 6.09
C LYS A 219 -20.03 21.54 6.23
N CYS A 220 -19.52 21.54 7.45
CA CYS A 220 -18.11 21.24 7.72
C CYS A 220 -17.74 19.80 7.33
N ALA A 221 -18.61 18.83 7.61
CA ALA A 221 -18.41 17.43 7.22
C ALA A 221 -18.41 17.25 5.70
N GLU A 222 -19.32 17.92 4.99
CA GLU A 222 -19.38 17.91 3.53
C GLU A 222 -18.13 18.52 2.89
N GLU A 223 -17.67 19.68 3.40
CA GLU A 223 -16.42 20.33 2.97
C GLU A 223 -15.21 19.42 3.20
N GLN A 224 -15.15 18.73 4.36
CA GLN A 224 -14.09 17.76 4.65
C GLN A 224 -14.12 16.55 3.71
N LEU A 225 -15.30 16.02 3.41
CA LEU A 225 -15.45 14.90 2.48
C LEU A 225 -15.06 15.30 1.05
N ALA A 226 -15.45 16.51 0.60
CA ALA A 226 -15.05 17.05 -0.69
C ALA A 226 -13.53 17.20 -0.79
N ARG A 227 -12.90 17.72 0.27
CA ARG A 227 -11.44 17.83 0.40
C ARG A 227 -10.76 16.46 0.30
N GLN A 228 -11.26 15.44 1.01
CA GLN A 228 -10.72 14.07 0.95
C GLN A 228 -10.83 13.45 -0.44
N ARG A 229 -11.98 13.60 -1.10
CA ARG A 229 -12.19 13.12 -2.49
C ARG A 229 -11.24 13.79 -3.47
N TRP A 230 -11.04 15.10 -3.35
CA TRP A 230 -10.09 15.82 -4.17
C TRP A 230 -8.66 15.32 -3.94
N LEU A 231 -8.25 15.14 -2.68
CA LEU A 231 -6.93 14.60 -2.34
C LEU A 231 -6.72 13.18 -2.91
N GLU A 232 -7.71 12.31 -2.79
CA GLU A 232 -7.67 10.97 -3.34
C GLU A 232 -7.44 11.00 -4.86
N GLN A 233 -8.15 11.88 -5.58
CA GLN A 233 -7.99 12.04 -7.02
C GLN A 233 -6.58 12.50 -7.40
N ILE A 234 -6.03 13.49 -6.69
CA ILE A 234 -4.68 14.00 -6.93
C ILE A 234 -3.63 12.92 -6.64
N VAL A 235 -3.71 12.27 -5.47
CA VAL A 235 -2.81 11.19 -5.06
C VAL A 235 -2.80 10.05 -6.08
N THR A 236 -4.00 9.60 -6.48
CA THR A 236 -4.15 8.56 -7.51
C THR A 236 -3.55 9.00 -8.84
N SER A 237 -3.79 10.25 -9.25
CA SER A 237 -3.27 10.80 -10.51
C SER A 237 -1.74 10.90 -10.49
N MET A 238 -1.15 11.36 -9.38
CA MET A 238 0.31 11.41 -9.23
C MET A 238 0.94 10.02 -9.33
N CYS A 239 0.28 9.01 -8.74
CA CYS A 239 0.72 7.62 -8.86
C CYS A 239 0.59 7.11 -10.30
N ALA A 240 -0.53 7.39 -10.98
CA ALA A 240 -0.76 7.00 -12.38
C ALA A 240 0.20 7.66 -13.37
N MET A 241 0.57 8.92 -13.11
CA MET A 241 1.49 9.70 -13.95
C MET A 241 2.96 9.45 -13.62
N LYS A 242 3.26 8.65 -12.58
CA LYS A 242 4.65 8.31 -12.27
C LYS A 242 5.24 7.59 -13.48
N PRO A 243 6.35 8.08 -14.05
CA PRO A 243 6.93 7.45 -15.21
C PRO A 243 7.39 6.04 -14.80
N VAL A 244 6.63 5.04 -15.24
CA VAL A 244 7.15 3.70 -15.49
C VAL A 244 8.01 3.89 -16.72
N ALA A 245 9.27 4.28 -16.45
CA ALA A 245 10.19 4.93 -17.38
C ALA A 245 9.88 4.56 -18.83
N ALA A 246 9.54 5.60 -19.61
CA ALA A 246 9.36 5.46 -21.05
C ALA A 246 10.58 4.79 -21.64
#